data_AF-A0A059F5N7-F1
#
_entry.id   AF-A0A059F5N7-F1
#
_cell.length_a   1.000
_cell.length_b   1.000
_cell.length_c   1.000
_cell.angle_alpha   90.00
_cell.angle_beta   90.00
_cell.angle_gamma   90.00
#
_symmetry.space_group_name_H-M   'P 1'
#
loop_
_entity.id
_entity.type
_entity.pdbx_description
1 polymer ?
#
loop_
_entity_poly.entity_id
_entity_poly.type
_entity_poly.pdbx_seq_one_letter_code
_entity_poly.pdbx_strand_id
1 'polypeptide(L)'
;EPFIKLISKFKFIRILNLYEFFLDFKNEIISQCDLRIEHLNNKILKKAYKDTIKIPEVYYSDKNTIITEIVVDSSNKNIDGFLAKIFNSRVFHLDLHPGNLKRINNGYVLIDSGICKIIPQKEYNNILDLCFSIFFKDKKYIQQALIKINEKNKVIRGNFYDEFLNLLTSDKGNYQIFKIISLLDKNNVKLNKYFMYLFNNLIYTNELFKAADLKSLQRKLIIDLINLRNINTFLCYKFKHLFNL
;
A
#
# COMPACT_ATOMS: atom_id res chain seq x y z
N GLU A 1 -7.19 31.62 -8.25
CA GLU A 1 -7.65 31.54 -6.84
C GLU A 1 -9.05 32.11 -6.54
N PRO A 2 -9.66 33.04 -7.31
CA PRO A 2 -11.02 33.55 -7.03
C PRO A 2 -12.14 32.49 -7.16
N PHE A 3 -12.03 31.62 -8.16
CA PHE A 3 -13.00 30.55 -8.44
C PHE A 3 -13.13 29.59 -7.24
N ILE A 4 -12.00 29.20 -6.64
CA ILE A 4 -11.97 28.25 -5.52
C ILE A 4 -12.65 28.82 -4.25
N LYS A 5 -12.47 30.13 -4.00
CA LYS A 5 -13.10 30.85 -2.87
C LYS A 5 -14.62 31.01 -3.03
N LEU A 6 -15.10 31.03 -4.28
CA LEU A 6 -16.51 31.08 -4.62
C LEU A 6 -17.18 29.71 -4.39
N ILE A 7 -16.50 28.64 -4.78
CA ILE A 7 -17.02 27.27 -4.77
C ILE A 7 -17.02 26.67 -3.35
N SER A 8 -16.10 27.07 -2.48
CA SER A 8 -16.04 26.62 -1.07
C SER A 8 -17.23 27.03 -0.21
N LYS A 9 -18.10 27.93 -0.70
CA LYS A 9 -19.33 28.36 -0.03
C LYS A 9 -20.49 27.36 -0.17
N PHE A 10 -20.40 26.40 -1.08
CA PHE A 10 -21.45 25.41 -1.30
C PHE A 10 -21.30 24.22 -0.35
N LYS A 11 -22.34 23.95 0.44
CA LYS A 11 -22.37 22.92 1.51
C LYS A 11 -22.03 21.52 0.99
N PHE A 12 -22.47 21.19 -0.23
CA PHE A 12 -22.19 19.94 -0.94
C PHE A 12 -20.69 19.73 -1.24
N ILE A 13 -19.96 20.80 -1.54
CA ILE A 13 -18.54 20.76 -1.92
C ILE A 13 -17.65 20.58 -0.69
N ARG A 14 -18.12 21.09 0.46
CA ARG A 14 -17.50 20.85 1.76
C ARG A 14 -17.69 19.41 2.25
N ILE A 15 -18.79 18.76 1.88
CA ILE A 15 -19.09 17.36 2.22
C ILE A 15 -18.17 16.41 1.45
N LEU A 16 -17.90 16.68 0.18
CA LEU A 16 -17.02 15.87 -0.65
C LEU A 16 -15.53 16.22 -0.51
N ASN A 17 -15.19 17.17 0.35
CA ASN A 17 -13.82 17.62 0.58
C ASN A 17 -13.09 18.02 -0.72
N LEU A 18 -13.83 18.55 -1.69
CA LEU A 18 -13.37 18.78 -3.07
C LEU A 18 -12.20 19.76 -3.15
N TYR A 19 -12.03 20.63 -2.15
CA TYR A 19 -10.88 21.54 -2.09
C TYR A 19 -9.55 20.80 -1.91
N GLU A 20 -9.48 19.89 -0.93
CA GLU A 20 -8.30 19.03 -0.73
C GLU A 20 -8.08 18.17 -1.98
N PHE A 21 -9.16 17.62 -2.55
CA PHE A 21 -9.11 16.87 -3.80
C PHE A 21 -8.52 17.68 -4.96
N PHE A 22 -8.93 18.93 -5.18
CA PHE A 22 -8.40 19.76 -6.27
C PHE A 22 -6.92 20.13 -6.07
N LEU A 23 -6.50 20.35 -4.83
CA LEU A 23 -5.09 20.62 -4.53
C LEU A 23 -4.22 19.39 -4.75
N ASP A 24 -4.65 18.24 -4.26
CA ASP A 24 -3.96 16.96 -4.47
C ASP A 24 -3.91 16.62 -5.96
N PHE A 25 -5.04 16.75 -6.67
CA PHE A 25 -5.15 16.52 -8.11
C PHE A 25 -4.23 17.43 -8.93
N LYS A 26 -4.14 18.72 -8.59
CA LYS A 26 -3.23 19.66 -9.27
C LYS A 26 -1.78 19.24 -9.09
N ASN A 27 -1.38 18.88 -7.87
CA ASN A 27 -0.02 18.46 -7.58
C ASN A 27 0.32 17.14 -8.29
N GLU A 28 -0.65 16.22 -8.35
CA GLU A 28 -0.52 14.93 -9.03
C GLU A 28 -0.37 15.11 -10.55
N ILE A 29 -1.22 15.92 -11.20
CA ILE A 29 -1.10 16.25 -12.63
C ILE A 29 0.25 16.87 -12.93
N ILE A 30 0.67 17.88 -12.17
CA ILE A 30 1.97 18.54 -12.41
C ILE A 30 3.11 17.52 -12.30
N SER A 31 3.03 16.58 -11.35
CA SER A 31 4.03 15.52 -11.22
C SER A 31 4.00 14.51 -12.36
N GLN A 32 2.83 14.26 -12.96
CA GLN A 32 2.67 13.33 -14.08
C GLN A 32 3.01 13.97 -15.44
N CYS A 33 3.03 15.30 -15.54
CA CYS A 33 3.39 16.00 -16.79
C CYS A 33 4.90 16.10 -17.05
N ASP A 34 5.77 15.76 -16.10
CA ASP A 34 7.22 15.78 -16.27
C ASP A 34 7.79 14.37 -16.20
N LEU A 35 8.05 13.76 -17.36
CA LEU A 35 8.50 12.36 -17.45
C LEU A 35 9.90 12.11 -16.85
N ARG A 36 10.64 13.17 -16.49
CA ARG A 36 11.87 13.03 -15.70
C ARG A 36 11.58 12.56 -14.28
N ILE A 37 10.40 12.90 -13.73
CA ILE A 37 9.94 12.41 -12.43
C ILE A 37 9.68 10.91 -12.52
N GLU A 38 9.05 10.44 -13.59
CA GLU A 38 8.85 9.01 -13.83
C GLU A 38 10.18 8.26 -13.96
N HIS A 39 11.16 8.79 -14.68
CA HIS A 39 12.50 8.20 -14.72
C HIS A 39 13.16 8.14 -13.33
N LEU A 40 13.03 9.19 -12.51
CA LEU A 40 13.52 9.16 -11.13
C LEU A 40 12.82 8.08 -10.30
N ASN A 41 11.50 7.98 -10.41
CA ASN A 41 10.71 6.95 -9.73
C ASN A 41 11.10 5.54 -10.19
N ASN A 42 11.32 5.33 -11.49
CA ASN A 42 11.80 4.07 -12.04
C ASN A 42 13.12 3.66 -11.38
N LYS A 43 14.09 4.59 -11.23
CA LYS A 43 15.35 4.31 -10.51
C LYS A 43 15.13 3.90 -9.05
N ILE A 44 14.23 4.60 -8.34
CA ILE A 44 13.91 4.30 -6.94
C ILE A 44 13.28 2.90 -6.81
N LEU A 45 12.27 2.62 -7.64
CA LEU A 45 11.59 1.32 -7.69
C LEU A 45 12.54 0.21 -8.09
N LYS A 46 13.41 0.44 -9.08
CA LYS A 46 14.41 -0.53 -9.52
C LYS A 46 15.38 -0.89 -8.42
N LYS A 47 15.89 0.11 -7.69
CA LYS A 47 16.74 -0.13 -6.52
C LYS A 47 16.02 -0.96 -5.45
N ALA A 48 14.72 -0.69 -5.24
CA ALA A 48 13.92 -1.45 -4.30
C ALA A 48 13.67 -2.89 -4.79
N TYR A 49 13.31 -3.10 -6.05
CA TYR A 49 12.58 -4.30 -6.50
C TYR A 49 13.24 -5.13 -7.60
N LYS A 50 14.43 -4.75 -8.11
CA LYS A 50 15.10 -5.43 -9.24
C LYS A 50 15.27 -6.95 -9.06
N ASP A 51 15.42 -7.43 -7.83
CA ASP A 51 15.64 -8.86 -7.53
C ASP A 51 14.32 -9.66 -7.41
N THR A 52 13.17 -8.98 -7.54
CA THR A 52 11.85 -9.58 -7.31
C THR A 52 10.94 -9.51 -8.53
N ILE A 53 10.96 -8.37 -9.23
CA ILE A 53 10.22 -8.14 -10.47
C ILE A 53 11.12 -7.43 -11.48
N LYS A 54 10.81 -7.54 -12.77
CA LYS A 54 11.50 -6.77 -13.79
C LYS A 54 10.96 -5.34 -13.79
N ILE A 55 11.88 -4.38 -13.84
CA ILE A 55 11.59 -2.96 -14.06
C ILE A 55 12.41 -2.55 -15.29
N PRO A 56 11.77 -2.11 -16.38
CA PRO A 56 12.45 -1.73 -17.62
C PRO A 56 13.59 -0.74 -17.37
N GLU A 57 14.70 -0.88 -18.09
CA GLU A 57 15.70 0.19 -18.17
C GLU A 57 15.10 1.44 -18.82
N VAL A 58 15.53 2.61 -18.36
CA VAL A 58 15.23 3.89 -19.01
C VAL A 58 16.49 4.35 -19.73
N TYR A 59 16.44 4.42 -21.06
CA TYR A 59 17.57 4.82 -21.88
C TYR A 59 17.66 6.34 -22.03
N TYR A 60 16.51 7.02 -22.01
CA TYR A 60 16.43 8.46 -22.19
C TYR A 60 15.18 9.02 -21.49
N SER A 61 15.27 10.25 -20.98
CA SER A 61 14.11 11.01 -20.52
C SER A 61 14.34 12.51 -20.65
N ASP A 62 13.32 13.23 -21.07
CA ASP A 62 13.16 14.66 -20.85
C ASP A 62 11.76 14.94 -20.26
N LYS A 63 11.30 16.19 -20.28
CA LYS A 63 10.00 16.56 -19.72
C LYS A 63 8.83 15.84 -20.37
N ASN A 64 8.91 15.57 -21.67
CA ASN A 64 7.77 15.12 -22.49
C ASN A 64 8.00 13.75 -23.13
N THR A 65 9.22 13.21 -23.09
CA THR A 65 9.56 11.92 -23.69
C THR A 65 10.33 11.05 -22.72
N ILE A 66 9.98 9.76 -22.65
CA ILE A 66 10.75 8.72 -21.97
C ILE A 66 10.92 7.54 -22.94
N ILE A 67 12.13 7.00 -23.01
CA ILE A 67 12.44 5.83 -23.84
C ILE A 67 12.87 4.70 -22.89
N THR A 68 12.12 3.61 -22.90
CA THR A 68 12.32 2.48 -22.01
C THR A 68 12.63 1.19 -22.77
N GLU A 69 13.27 0.25 -22.10
CA GLU A 69 13.43 -1.13 -22.54
C GLU A 69 12.08 -1.75 -22.91
N ILE A 70 12.00 -2.38 -24.07
CA ILE A 70 10.88 -3.26 -24.43
C ILE A 70 11.11 -4.60 -23.75
N VAL A 71 10.26 -4.93 -22.78
CA VAL A 71 10.33 -6.21 -22.07
C VAL A 71 9.44 -7.22 -22.76
N VAL A 72 10.04 -8.18 -23.45
CA VAL A 72 9.33 -9.29 -24.15
C VAL A 72 9.27 -10.58 -23.33
N ASP A 73 10.15 -10.72 -22.33
CA ASP A 73 10.15 -11.84 -21.40
C ASP A 73 10.62 -11.39 -20.00
N SER A 74 10.10 -12.03 -18.97
CA SER A 74 10.54 -11.87 -17.59
C SER A 74 10.67 -13.24 -16.95
N SER A 75 11.90 -13.64 -16.63
CA SER A 75 12.16 -14.85 -15.85
C SER A 75 11.95 -14.63 -14.34
N ASN A 76 11.75 -13.38 -13.90
CA ASN A 76 11.58 -13.03 -12.49
C ASN A 76 10.16 -13.35 -12.00
N LYS A 77 10.04 -14.50 -11.32
CA LYS A 77 8.78 -15.02 -10.75
C LYS A 77 8.54 -14.66 -9.29
N ASN A 78 9.46 -13.95 -8.65
CA ASN A 78 9.51 -13.84 -7.18
C ASN A 78 8.53 -12.78 -6.65
N ILE A 79 7.24 -12.98 -6.93
CA ILE A 79 6.15 -12.14 -6.47
C ILE A 79 6.02 -12.16 -4.93
N ASP A 80 6.33 -13.28 -4.29
CA ASP A 80 6.44 -13.37 -2.82
C ASP A 80 7.53 -12.45 -2.28
N GLY A 81 8.69 -12.44 -2.93
CA GLY A 81 9.79 -11.53 -2.60
C GLY A 81 9.43 -10.08 -2.87
N PHE A 82 8.66 -9.79 -3.93
CA PHE A 82 8.18 -8.46 -4.22
C PHE A 82 7.31 -7.93 -3.09
N LEU A 83 6.35 -8.75 -2.62
CA LEU A 83 5.52 -8.41 -1.49
C LEU A 83 6.32 -8.17 -0.21
N ALA A 84 7.24 -9.08 0.12
CA ALA A 84 8.14 -8.89 1.25
C ALA A 84 8.90 -7.55 1.13
N LYS A 85 9.37 -7.20 -0.07
CA LYS A 85 10.04 -5.92 -0.31
C LYS A 85 9.10 -4.71 -0.27
N ILE A 86 7.80 -4.83 -0.57
CA ILE A 86 6.84 -3.73 -0.37
C ILE A 86 6.84 -3.37 1.11
N PHE A 87 6.77 -4.37 1.99
CA PHE A 87 6.89 -4.11 3.41
C PHE A 87 8.29 -3.63 3.77
N ASN A 88 9.37 -4.19 3.25
CA ASN A 88 10.72 -3.90 3.77
C ASN A 88 11.39 -2.62 3.21
N SER A 89 11.00 -2.16 2.02
CA SER A 89 11.70 -1.07 1.32
C SER A 89 11.24 0.33 1.72
N ARG A 90 10.03 0.46 2.29
CA ARG A 90 9.28 1.73 2.45
C ARG A 90 8.99 2.45 1.14
N VAL A 91 9.20 1.84 -0.04
CA VAL A 91 8.99 2.46 -1.35
C VAL A 91 7.70 1.92 -1.96
N PHE A 92 6.63 2.69 -2.04
CA PHE A 92 5.35 2.18 -2.55
C PHE A 92 5.07 2.72 -3.96
N HIS A 93 4.53 1.86 -4.82
CA HIS A 93 3.89 2.29 -6.06
C HIS A 93 2.46 2.73 -5.73
N LEU A 94 2.06 3.95 -6.04
CA LEU A 94 0.80 4.50 -5.50
C LEU A 94 -0.45 4.02 -6.24
N ASP A 95 -0.28 3.60 -7.49
CA ASP A 95 -1.36 3.12 -8.36
C ASP A 95 -0.98 1.78 -8.97
N LEU A 96 -0.71 0.80 -8.11
CA LEU A 96 -0.34 -0.53 -8.57
C LEU A 96 -1.62 -1.22 -9.08
N HIS A 97 -1.75 -1.46 -10.38
CA HIS A 97 -2.87 -2.19 -10.98
C HIS A 97 -2.40 -2.98 -12.22
N PRO A 98 -3.24 -3.82 -12.86
CA PRO A 98 -2.82 -4.65 -14.01
C PRO A 98 -2.32 -3.86 -15.24
N GLY A 99 -2.61 -2.55 -15.29
CA GLY A 99 -2.06 -1.66 -16.31
C GLY A 99 -0.58 -1.37 -16.06
N ASN A 100 -0.16 -1.28 -14.79
CA ASN A 100 1.17 -0.87 -14.39
C ASN A 100 2.07 -2.06 -14.03
N LEU A 101 1.51 -3.12 -13.42
CA LEU A 101 2.20 -4.38 -13.14
C LEU A 101 1.58 -5.50 -13.98
N LYS A 102 2.34 -6.02 -14.93
CA LYS A 102 1.90 -7.06 -15.87
C LYS A 102 2.63 -8.37 -15.66
N ARG A 103 1.93 -9.47 -15.85
CA ARG A 103 2.54 -10.78 -16.03
C ARG A 103 2.98 -10.91 -17.49
N ILE A 104 4.27 -11.13 -17.71
CA ILE A 104 4.83 -11.40 -19.04
C ILE A 104 5.48 -12.77 -19.00
N ASN A 105 4.96 -13.69 -19.81
CA ASN A 105 5.27 -15.11 -19.80
C ASN A 105 5.25 -15.68 -18.37
N ASN A 106 6.45 -15.90 -17.84
CA ASN A 106 6.72 -16.64 -16.63
C ASN A 106 6.93 -15.73 -15.42
N GLY A 107 7.07 -14.42 -15.59
CA GLY A 107 7.40 -13.47 -14.54
C GLY A 107 6.56 -12.19 -14.58
N TYR A 108 7.00 -11.20 -13.81
CA TYR A 108 6.28 -9.94 -13.65
C TYR A 108 7.13 -8.74 -14.05
N VAL A 109 6.48 -7.72 -14.59
CA VAL A 109 7.09 -6.48 -15.07
C VAL A 109 6.27 -5.29 -14.58
N LEU A 110 6.91 -4.34 -13.89
CA LEU A 110 6.32 -3.04 -13.57
C LEU A 110 6.70 -2.06 -14.69
N ILE A 111 5.75 -1.72 -15.54
CA ILE A 111 5.97 -0.97 -16.78
C ILE A 111 5.77 0.54 -16.63
N ASP A 112 4.99 0.95 -15.63
CA ASP A 112 4.70 2.36 -15.32
C ASP A 112 5.34 2.69 -13.96
N SER A 113 6.02 3.82 -13.89
CA SER A 113 6.63 4.33 -12.65
C SER A 113 6.20 5.77 -12.35
N GLY A 114 5.11 6.24 -12.94
CA GLY A 114 4.65 7.62 -12.89
C GLY A 114 4.46 8.13 -11.46
N ILE A 115 3.93 7.29 -10.56
CA ILE A 115 3.67 7.67 -9.17
C ILE A 115 4.20 6.64 -8.15
N CYS A 116 5.27 7.02 -7.46
CA CYS A 116 5.82 6.28 -6.33
C CYS A 116 6.08 7.20 -5.13
N LYS A 117 6.11 6.63 -3.91
CA LYS A 117 6.52 7.35 -2.70
C LYS A 117 7.37 6.54 -1.76
N ILE A 118 8.32 7.22 -1.13
CA ILE A 118 9.01 6.73 0.05
C ILE A 118 8.18 7.10 1.28
N ILE A 119 7.76 6.12 2.04
CA ILE A 119 6.98 6.29 3.26
C ILE A 119 7.91 6.79 4.39
N PRO A 120 7.58 7.91 5.06
CA PRO A 120 8.35 8.38 6.21
C PRO A 120 8.42 7.30 7.30
N GLN A 121 9.57 7.21 7.99
CA GLN A 121 9.81 6.14 8.98
C GLN A 121 8.73 6.06 10.05
N LYS A 122 8.26 7.21 10.55
CA LYS A 122 7.19 7.28 11.55
C LYS A 122 5.89 6.62 11.06
N GLU A 123 5.47 6.98 9.85
CA GLU A 123 4.23 6.46 9.26
C GLU A 123 4.36 4.98 8.92
N TYR A 124 5.52 4.59 8.41
CA TYR A 124 5.85 3.20 8.17
C TYR A 124 5.78 2.37 9.46
N ASN A 125 6.33 2.86 10.58
CA ASN A 125 6.24 2.19 11.87
C ASN A 125 4.79 2.05 12.37
N ASN A 126 3.96 3.07 12.16
CA ASN A 126 2.53 3.02 12.52
C ASN A 126 1.76 1.98 11.70
N ILE A 127 2.07 1.88 10.40
CA ILE A 127 1.52 0.87 9.50
C ILE A 127 1.93 -0.54 9.96
N LEU A 128 3.21 -0.74 10.29
CA LEU A 128 3.68 -2.00 10.83
C LEU A 128 2.98 -2.37 12.15
N ASP A 129 2.85 -1.42 13.08
CA ASP A 129 2.12 -1.62 14.35
C ASP A 129 0.71 -2.15 14.07
N LEU A 130 -0.01 -1.58 13.09
CA LEU A 130 -1.34 -2.05 12.73
C LEU A 130 -1.32 -3.45 12.13
N CYS A 131 -0.44 -3.72 11.17
CA CYS A 131 -0.31 -5.04 10.56
C CYS A 131 -0.04 -6.13 11.60
N PHE A 132 0.90 -5.89 12.52
CA PHE A 132 1.16 -6.79 13.65
C PHE A 132 -0.06 -6.96 14.54
N SER A 133 -0.73 -5.86 14.90
CA SER A 133 -1.89 -5.91 15.79
C SER A 133 -3.03 -6.74 15.20
N ILE A 134 -3.32 -6.56 13.90
CA ILE A 134 -4.30 -7.35 13.15
C ILE A 134 -3.91 -8.82 13.16
N PHE A 135 -2.64 -9.10 12.91
CA PHE A 135 -2.11 -10.45 12.86
C PHE A 135 -2.26 -11.20 14.20
N PHE A 136 -1.98 -10.55 15.33
CA PHE A 136 -2.22 -11.13 16.66
C PHE A 136 -3.69 -11.20 17.06
N LYS A 137 -4.57 -10.57 16.27
CA LYS A 137 -5.98 -10.38 16.61
C LYS A 137 -6.16 -9.73 18.00
N ASP A 138 -5.18 -8.95 18.46
CA ASP A 138 -5.26 -8.29 19.76
C ASP A 138 -6.02 -6.98 19.60
N LYS A 139 -7.28 -7.00 20.04
CA LYS A 139 -8.19 -5.86 19.95
C LYS A 139 -7.61 -4.58 20.57
N LYS A 140 -6.88 -4.68 21.68
CA LYS A 140 -6.30 -3.50 22.36
C LYS A 140 -5.19 -2.87 21.53
N TYR A 141 -4.30 -3.68 20.95
CA TYR A 141 -3.25 -3.15 20.09
C TYR A 141 -3.79 -2.62 18.77
N ILE A 142 -4.81 -3.26 18.20
CA ILE A 142 -5.48 -2.78 16.97
C ILE A 142 -6.10 -1.41 17.21
N GLN A 143 -6.78 -1.22 18.34
CA GLN A 143 -7.32 0.07 18.74
C GLN A 143 -6.24 1.16 18.82
N GLN A 144 -5.14 0.86 19.51
CA GLN A 144 -4.02 1.80 19.65
C GLN A 144 -3.37 2.13 18.31
N ALA A 145 -3.16 1.13 17.44
CA ALA A 145 -2.58 1.33 16.13
C ALA A 145 -3.50 2.14 15.20
N LEU A 146 -4.81 1.88 15.23
CA LEU A 146 -5.82 2.65 14.49
C LEU A 146 -5.88 4.11 14.95
N ILE A 147 -5.72 4.38 16.24
CA ILE A 147 -5.61 5.76 16.75
C ILE A 147 -4.39 6.46 16.16
N LYS A 148 -3.23 5.78 16.10
CA LYS A 148 -1.97 6.35 15.57
C LYS A 148 -2.04 6.69 14.07
N ILE A 149 -2.78 5.90 13.27
CA ILE A 149 -2.93 6.14 11.83
C ILE A 149 -4.15 6.99 11.47
N ASN A 150 -5.01 7.30 12.44
CA ASN A 150 -6.15 8.19 12.26
C ASN A 150 -5.65 9.64 12.29
N GLU A 151 -5.80 10.38 11.18
CA GLU A 151 -5.36 11.77 11.04
C GLU A 151 -5.97 12.70 12.10
N LYS A 152 -7.10 12.32 12.70
CA LYS A 152 -7.79 13.11 13.72
C LYS A 152 -7.46 12.69 15.17
N ASN A 153 -6.64 11.66 15.38
CA ASN A 153 -6.33 11.08 16.71
C ASN A 153 -7.58 10.83 17.59
N LYS A 154 -8.73 10.54 16.97
CA LYS A 154 -9.98 10.34 17.72
C LYS A 154 -10.13 8.90 18.16
N VAL A 155 -10.51 8.73 19.43
CA VAL A 155 -11.01 7.45 19.95
C VAL A 155 -12.29 7.11 19.20
N ILE A 156 -12.25 6.03 18.42
CA ILE A 156 -13.43 5.49 17.75
C ILE A 156 -14.21 4.70 18.81
N ARG A 157 -15.53 4.92 18.92
CA ARG A 157 -16.38 4.33 19.96
C ARG A 157 -17.35 3.31 19.35
N GLY A 158 -17.93 2.47 20.20
CA GLY A 158 -18.93 1.47 19.79
C GLY A 158 -18.33 0.23 19.14
N ASN A 159 -19.14 -0.48 18.36
CA ASN A 159 -18.81 -1.79 17.77
C ASN A 159 -17.85 -1.70 16.56
N PHE A 160 -17.35 -0.51 16.22
CA PHE A 160 -16.45 -0.30 15.09
C PHE A 160 -15.28 -1.29 15.07
N TYR A 161 -14.62 -1.51 16.20
CA TYR A 161 -13.45 -2.39 16.23
C TYR A 161 -13.82 -3.86 16.01
N ASP A 162 -14.97 -4.28 16.53
CA ASP A 162 -15.46 -5.64 16.32
C ASP A 162 -15.90 -5.84 14.87
N GLU A 163 -16.59 -4.85 14.28
CA GLU A 163 -16.92 -4.84 12.85
C GLU A 163 -15.67 -4.83 11.97
N PHE A 164 -14.66 -4.01 12.30
CA PHE A 164 -13.40 -3.92 11.58
C PHE A 164 -12.62 -5.23 11.64
N LEU A 165 -12.54 -5.86 12.83
CA LEU A 165 -11.89 -7.15 13.00
C LEU A 165 -12.62 -8.24 12.19
N ASN A 166 -13.95 -8.30 12.30
CA ASN A 166 -14.77 -9.28 11.59
C ASN A 166 -14.64 -9.14 10.07
N LEU A 167 -14.54 -7.91 9.56
CA LEU A 167 -14.28 -7.67 8.15
C LEU A 167 -12.90 -8.19 7.74
N LEU A 168 -11.85 -7.91 8.52
CA LEU A 168 -10.48 -8.35 8.25
C LEU A 168 -10.27 -9.86 8.36
N THR A 169 -11.03 -10.54 9.24
CA THR A 169 -10.89 -11.99 9.48
C THR A 169 -11.89 -12.84 8.71
N SER A 170 -12.80 -12.23 7.95
CA SER A 170 -13.72 -13.00 7.12
C SER A 170 -13.00 -13.55 5.88
N ASP A 171 -13.47 -14.63 5.27
CA ASP A 171 -12.84 -15.24 4.06
C ASP A 171 -13.39 -14.64 2.73
N LYS A 172 -14.05 -13.48 2.79
CA LYS A 172 -14.83 -12.91 1.69
C LYS A 172 -14.07 -11.87 0.84
N GLY A 173 -12.85 -12.18 0.40
CA GLY A 173 -12.12 -11.52 -0.70
C GLY A 173 -12.21 -9.99 -0.85
N ASN A 174 -12.06 -9.46 -2.08
CA ASN A 174 -12.03 -8.01 -2.38
C ASN A 174 -13.23 -7.19 -1.91
N TYR A 175 -14.38 -7.84 -1.71
CA TYR A 175 -15.58 -7.19 -1.18
C TYR A 175 -15.39 -6.66 0.26
N GLN A 176 -14.37 -7.14 0.97
CA GLN A 176 -14.03 -6.64 2.31
C GLN A 176 -13.43 -5.25 2.30
N ILE A 177 -12.64 -4.89 1.29
CA ILE A 177 -11.99 -3.58 1.27
C ILE A 177 -13.04 -2.48 1.16
N PHE A 178 -14.00 -2.60 0.25
CA PHE A 178 -15.09 -1.62 0.14
C PHE A 178 -15.92 -1.53 1.44
N LYS A 179 -16.08 -2.66 2.16
CA LYS A 179 -16.74 -2.68 3.47
C LYS A 179 -15.88 -2.03 4.55
N ILE A 180 -14.56 -2.21 4.54
CA ILE A 180 -13.62 -1.56 5.44
C ILE A 180 -13.62 -0.05 5.18
N ILE A 181 -13.51 0.38 3.92
CA ILE A 181 -13.60 1.79 3.52
C ILE A 181 -14.94 2.40 3.97
N SER A 182 -16.05 1.71 3.70
CA SER A 182 -17.38 2.14 4.12
C SER A 182 -17.52 2.21 5.65
N LEU A 183 -16.94 1.26 6.37
CA LEU A 183 -16.94 1.26 7.85
C LEU A 183 -16.13 2.44 8.40
N LEU A 184 -14.97 2.73 7.80
CA LEU A 184 -14.13 3.88 8.17
C LEU A 184 -14.88 5.19 7.92
N ASP A 185 -15.53 5.33 6.77
CA ASP A 185 -16.31 6.52 6.40
C ASP A 185 -17.52 6.72 7.32
N LYS A 186 -18.32 5.66 7.55
CA LYS A 186 -19.46 5.67 8.49
C LYS A 186 -19.06 6.12 9.89
N ASN A 187 -17.83 5.80 10.32
CA ASN A 187 -17.33 6.14 11.64
C ASN A 187 -16.43 7.40 11.65
N ASN A 188 -16.37 8.15 10.53
CA ASN A 188 -15.58 9.37 10.37
C ASN A 188 -14.09 9.18 10.73
N VAL A 189 -13.57 8.00 10.38
CA VAL A 189 -12.17 7.61 10.57
C VAL A 189 -11.41 7.99 9.30
N LYS A 190 -10.62 9.06 9.38
CA LYS A 190 -9.77 9.47 8.26
C LYS A 190 -8.39 8.84 8.46
N LEU A 191 -8.10 7.79 7.70
CA LEU A 191 -6.80 7.14 7.74
C LEU A 191 -5.77 7.99 6.99
N ASN A 192 -4.54 7.98 7.48
CA ASN A 192 -3.44 8.61 6.78
C ASN A 192 -3.32 8.04 5.35
N LYS A 193 -3.18 8.91 4.36
CA LYS A 193 -2.94 8.56 2.95
C LYS A 193 -1.90 7.45 2.72
N TYR A 194 -0.85 7.37 3.55
CA TYR A 194 0.18 6.32 3.41
C TYR A 194 -0.36 4.91 3.63
N PHE A 195 -1.36 4.76 4.50
CA PHE A 195 -2.00 3.48 4.73
C PHE A 195 -2.91 3.08 3.57
N MET A 196 -3.59 4.06 2.94
CA MET A 196 -4.33 3.83 1.70
C MET A 196 -3.41 3.33 0.58
N TYR A 197 -2.19 3.87 0.49
CA TYR A 197 -1.19 3.39 -0.47
C TYR A 197 -0.77 1.94 -0.19
N LEU A 198 -0.50 1.57 1.07
CA LEU A 198 -0.24 0.16 1.41
C LEU A 198 -1.42 -0.71 0.98
N PHE A 199 -2.63 -0.29 1.33
CA PHE A 199 -3.83 -1.05 1.05
C PHE A 199 -4.00 -1.31 -0.45
N ASN A 200 -3.83 -0.31 -1.30
CA ASN A 200 -3.86 -0.48 -2.76
C ASN A 200 -2.84 -1.53 -3.22
N ASN A 201 -1.58 -1.43 -2.75
CA ASN A 201 -0.54 -2.40 -3.09
C ASN A 201 -0.92 -3.83 -2.68
N LEU A 202 -1.50 -4.02 -1.49
CA LEU A 202 -1.93 -5.32 -0.99
C LEU A 202 -3.13 -5.90 -1.75
N ILE A 203 -4.10 -5.08 -2.13
CA ILE A 203 -5.28 -5.53 -2.87
C ILE A 203 -4.86 -6.10 -4.23
N TYR A 204 -4.09 -5.32 -4.98
CA TYR A 204 -3.74 -5.71 -6.33
C TYR A 204 -2.74 -6.84 -6.37
N THR A 205 -1.82 -6.90 -5.41
CA THR A 205 -0.97 -8.08 -5.26
C THR A 205 -1.81 -9.31 -4.90
N ASN A 206 -2.74 -9.23 -3.94
CA ASN A 206 -3.62 -10.35 -3.58
C ASN A 206 -4.47 -10.87 -4.76
N GLU A 207 -4.92 -9.98 -5.66
CA GLU A 207 -5.56 -10.41 -6.92
C GLU A 207 -4.64 -11.22 -7.83
N LEU A 208 -3.35 -10.87 -7.89
CA LEU A 208 -2.34 -11.69 -8.56
C LEU A 208 -2.11 -13.03 -7.85
N PHE A 209 -2.38 -13.10 -6.53
CA PHE A 209 -2.27 -14.29 -5.67
C PHE A 209 -3.50 -15.17 -5.62
N LYS A 210 -4.65 -14.83 -6.26
CA LYS A 210 -5.70 -15.84 -6.49
C LYS A 210 -5.19 -17.07 -7.28
N ALA A 211 -3.98 -16.99 -7.83
CA ALA A 211 -3.24 -18.06 -8.47
C ALA A 211 -2.16 -18.77 -7.59
N ALA A 212 -1.93 -18.36 -6.33
CA ALA A 212 -0.87 -18.90 -5.47
C ALA A 212 -1.30 -19.03 -3.99
N ASP A 213 -0.67 -19.95 -3.25
CA ASP A 213 -1.08 -20.36 -1.89
C ASP A 213 -0.89 -19.25 -0.84
N LEU A 214 -1.96 -18.54 -0.53
CA LEU A 214 -2.06 -17.43 0.44
C LEU A 214 -1.44 -17.75 1.81
N LYS A 215 -1.44 -19.02 2.26
CA LYS A 215 -0.88 -19.41 3.56
C LYS A 215 0.65 -19.30 3.61
N SER A 216 1.32 -19.61 2.49
CA SER A 216 2.78 -19.51 2.37
C SER A 216 3.23 -18.05 2.43
N LEU A 217 2.51 -17.18 1.75
CA LEU A 217 2.78 -15.75 1.70
C LEU A 217 2.60 -15.07 3.06
N GLN A 218 1.52 -15.40 3.78
CA GLN A 218 1.30 -14.92 5.14
C GLN A 218 2.49 -15.29 6.04
N ARG A 219 2.91 -16.56 6.03
CA ARG A 219 4.07 -17.06 6.80
C ARG A 219 5.35 -16.29 6.50
N LYS A 220 5.65 -16.05 5.22
CA LYS A 220 6.85 -15.33 4.80
C LYS A 220 6.83 -13.86 5.24
N LEU A 221 5.70 -13.18 5.06
CA LEU A 221 5.49 -11.81 5.53
C LEU A 221 5.70 -11.70 7.05
N ILE A 222 5.20 -12.66 7.83
CA ILE A 222 5.36 -12.66 9.29
C ILE A 222 6.83 -12.80 9.68
N ILE A 223 7.57 -13.72 9.05
CA ILE A 223 9.00 -13.93 9.31
C ILE A 223 9.78 -12.65 8.98
N ASP A 224 9.50 -12.05 7.83
CA ASP A 224 10.18 -10.82 7.40
C ASP A 224 9.85 -9.63 8.31
N LEU A 225 8.59 -9.51 8.74
CA LEU A 225 8.15 -8.49 9.69
C LEU A 225 8.83 -8.66 11.06
N ILE A 226 8.92 -9.89 11.58
CA ILE A 226 9.60 -10.21 12.84
C ILE A 226 11.09 -9.84 12.77
N ASN A 227 11.75 -10.20 11.66
CA ASN A 227 13.15 -9.88 11.41
C ASN A 227 13.39 -8.36 11.36
N LEU A 228 12.50 -7.60 10.72
CA LEU A 228 12.61 -6.14 10.61
C LEU A 228 12.56 -5.40 11.94
N ARG A 229 11.85 -5.92 12.94
CA ARG A 229 11.71 -5.26 14.24
C ARG A 229 12.78 -5.65 15.26
N ASN A 230 13.75 -6.51 14.90
CA ASN A 230 14.68 -7.12 15.86
C ASN A 230 13.93 -7.65 17.09
N ILE A 231 12.72 -8.22 16.88
CA ILE A 231 11.95 -8.78 17.98
C ILE A 231 12.73 -10.01 18.44
N ASN A 232 13.28 -9.93 19.65
CA ASN A 232 14.08 -10.98 20.26
C ASN A 232 13.45 -12.35 20.02
N THR A 233 14.30 -13.32 19.69
CA THR A 233 14.05 -14.75 19.43
C THR A 233 13.11 -15.44 20.43
N PHE A 234 12.96 -14.87 21.63
CA PHE A 234 12.02 -15.32 22.65
C PHE A 234 10.54 -15.17 22.25
N LEU A 235 10.21 -14.11 21.53
CA LEU A 235 8.86 -13.92 21.00
C LEU A 235 8.60 -14.95 19.89
N CYS A 236 9.55 -15.19 18.98
CA CYS A 236 9.52 -16.24 17.94
C CYS A 236 9.12 -17.63 18.47
N TYR A 237 9.56 -17.98 19.67
CA TYR A 237 9.20 -19.25 20.32
C TYR A 237 7.70 -19.34 20.66
N LYS A 238 7.07 -18.22 21.06
CA LYS A 238 5.60 -18.14 21.25
C LYS A 238 4.84 -18.19 19.92
N PHE A 239 5.42 -17.71 18.82
CA PHE A 239 4.82 -17.83 17.47
C PHE A 239 4.89 -19.25 16.92
N LYS A 240 5.96 -20.00 17.21
CA LYS A 240 6.12 -21.38 16.70
C LYS A 240 4.93 -22.29 17.07
N HIS A 241 4.40 -22.10 18.28
CA HIS A 241 3.22 -22.83 18.78
C HIS A 241 1.88 -22.38 18.18
N LEU A 242 1.75 -21.14 17.70
CA LEU A 242 0.51 -20.63 17.09
C LEU A 242 0.34 -21.03 15.62
N PHE A 243 1.42 -21.46 14.96
CA PHE A 243 1.43 -21.74 13.51
C PHE A 243 1.51 -23.22 13.13
N ASN A 244 1.57 -24.14 14.11
CA ASN A 244 1.94 -25.55 13.88
C ASN A 244 3.07 -25.64 12.85
N LEU A 245 4.20 -25.01 13.18
CA LEU A 245 5.49 -25.23 12.52
C LEU A 245 6.14 -26.49 13.08
#